data_AF-A0A2D1VNH6-F1
#
_entry.id   AF-A0A2D1VNH6-F1
#
_cell.length_a   1.000
_cell.length_b   1.000
_cell.length_c   1.000
_cell.angle_alpha   90.00
_cell.angle_beta   90.00
_cell.angle_gamma   90.00
#
_symmetry.space_group_name_H-M   'P 1'
#
loop_
_entity.id
_entity.type
_entity.pdbx_description
1 polymer ?
#
loop_
_entity_poly.entity_id
_entity_poly.type
_entity_poly.pdbx_seq_one_letter_code
_entity_poly.pdbx_strand_id
1 'polypeptide(L)'
;GQCDISFPQMITSIVGRKGLVELTMRYNAHINNECSLVHDPINKVWRLYPPPAVMPAPATAIPTESALVPRATHAPVVLARPSMNRVRRVETKVKRPMNCFMLYRKEKHAETVLANPGTNNVGISTIIGNMWKHESP
;
A
#
# COMPACT_ATOMS: atom_id res chain seq x y z
N GLY A 1 -13.48 0.53 -18.73
CA GLY A 1 -13.80 -0.72 -18.01
C GLY A 1 -14.32 -0.33 -16.64
N GLN A 2 -15.56 -0.70 -16.33
CA GLN A 2 -16.12 -0.49 -14.99
C GLN A 2 -15.43 -1.46 -14.04
N CYS A 3 -14.72 -0.92 -13.04
CA CYS A 3 -14.14 -1.71 -11.96
C CYS A 3 -15.18 -1.80 -10.84
N ASP A 4 -16.08 -2.78 -10.88
CA ASP A 4 -16.95 -3.13 -9.75
C ASP A 4 -16.29 -4.21 -8.89
N ILE A 5 -16.33 -4.03 -7.57
CA ILE A 5 -15.87 -5.06 -6.62
C ILE A 5 -17.10 -5.84 -6.15
N SER A 6 -17.09 -7.14 -6.38
CA SER A 6 -18.17 -8.06 -5.98
C SER A 6 -17.78 -8.86 -4.74
N PHE A 7 -18.67 -8.92 -3.75
CA PHE A 7 -18.53 -9.76 -2.57
C PHE A 7 -19.46 -10.97 -2.66
N PRO A 8 -18.91 -12.19 -2.84
CA PRO A 8 -19.68 -13.43 -2.84
C PRO A 8 -20.47 -13.62 -1.55
N GLN A 9 -21.60 -14.33 -1.66
CA GLN A 9 -22.54 -14.54 -0.55
C GLN A 9 -21.85 -15.11 0.71
N MET A 10 -20.88 -16.01 0.55
CA MET A 10 -20.09 -16.59 1.64
C MET A 10 -19.35 -15.56 2.50
N ILE A 11 -18.87 -14.47 1.89
CA ILE A 11 -18.18 -13.40 2.64
C ILE A 11 -19.22 -12.54 3.35
N THR A 12 -20.34 -12.28 2.68
CA THR A 12 -21.40 -11.41 3.20
C THR A 12 -22.15 -12.03 4.38
N SER A 13 -22.22 -13.38 4.47
CA SER A 13 -22.79 -14.10 5.61
C SER A 13 -21.91 -14.07 6.86
N ILE A 14 -20.58 -14.06 6.70
CA ILE A 14 -19.62 -14.01 7.82
C ILE A 14 -19.49 -12.57 8.36
N VAL A 15 -19.40 -11.60 7.45
CA VAL A 15 -19.15 -10.20 7.78
C VAL A 15 -20.44 -9.48 8.21
N GLY A 16 -21.59 -9.92 7.69
CA GLY A 16 -22.88 -9.29 7.91
C GLY A 16 -22.98 -7.88 7.31
N ARG A 17 -24.18 -7.28 7.39
CA ARG A 17 -24.44 -5.94 6.81
C ARG A 17 -23.56 -4.84 7.43
N LYS A 18 -23.32 -4.91 8.75
CA LYS A 18 -22.50 -3.92 9.47
C LYS A 18 -21.04 -3.92 8.99
N GLY A 19 -20.44 -5.10 8.82
CA GLY A 19 -19.07 -5.20 8.36
C GLY A 19 -18.92 -4.86 6.88
N LEU A 20 -19.95 -5.07 6.04
CA LEU A 20 -19.95 -4.61 4.65
C LEU A 20 -19.90 -3.08 4.56
N VAL A 21 -20.69 -2.38 5.40
CA VAL A 21 -20.64 -0.91 5.48
C VAL A 21 -19.27 -0.43 5.94
N GLU A 22 -18.67 -1.09 6.93
CA GLU A 22 -17.33 -0.75 7.41
C GLU A 22 -16.25 -0.97 6.34
N LEU A 23 -16.32 -2.06 5.57
CA LEU A 23 -15.44 -2.30 4.43
C LEU A 23 -15.59 -1.21 3.37
N THR A 24 -16.82 -0.80 3.05
CA THR A 24 -17.08 0.33 2.15
C THR A 24 -16.45 1.62 2.66
N MET A 25 -16.62 1.95 3.95
CA MET A 25 -16.04 3.17 4.54
C MET A 25 -14.51 3.17 4.49
N ARG A 26 -13.87 2.04 4.84
CA ARG A 26 -12.41 1.90 4.80
C ARG A 26 -11.88 1.98 3.37
N TYR A 27 -12.59 1.36 2.43
CA TYR A 27 -12.23 1.41 1.03
C TYR A 27 -12.34 2.85 0.49
N ASN A 28 -13.44 3.55 0.77
CA ASN A 28 -13.64 4.94 0.38
C ASN A 28 -12.54 5.85 0.93
N ALA A 29 -12.14 5.68 2.20
CA ALA A 29 -11.04 6.41 2.80
C ALA A 29 -9.68 6.09 2.15
N HIS A 30 -9.50 4.86 1.66
CA HIS A 30 -8.26 4.45 0.99
C HIS A 30 -8.12 5.05 -0.41
N ILE A 31 -9.22 5.14 -1.16
CA ILE A 31 -9.25 5.68 -2.53
C ILE A 31 -9.58 7.18 -2.58
N ASN A 32 -9.89 7.79 -1.43
CA ASN A 32 -10.38 9.17 -1.29
C ASN A 32 -11.55 9.49 -2.25
N ASN A 33 -12.47 8.54 -2.39
CA ASN A 33 -13.59 8.60 -3.32
C ASN A 33 -14.79 7.81 -2.77
N GLU A 34 -16.01 8.19 -3.10
CA GLU A 34 -17.23 7.64 -2.50
C GLU A 34 -17.85 6.50 -3.31
N CYS A 35 -17.60 5.24 -2.94
CA CYS A 35 -18.30 4.11 -3.55
C CYS A 35 -19.70 3.91 -2.96
N SER A 36 -20.65 3.49 -3.81
CA SER A 36 -21.99 3.08 -3.40
C SER A 36 -22.07 1.55 -3.29
N LEU A 37 -22.63 1.07 -2.16
CA LEU A 37 -22.82 -0.35 -1.88
C LEU A 37 -24.24 -0.76 -2.27
N VAL A 38 -24.38 -1.65 -3.26
CA VAL A 38 -25.67 -2.10 -3.80
C VAL A 38 -25.79 -3.62 -3.69
N HIS A 39 -26.96 -4.11 -3.28
CA HIS A 39 -27.26 -5.54 -3.27
C HIS A 39 -27.84 -5.98 -4.62
N ASP A 40 -27.21 -6.95 -5.27
CA ASP A 40 -27.69 -7.57 -6.50
C ASP A 40 -28.53 -8.82 -6.15
N PRO A 41 -29.88 -8.75 -6.26
CA PRO A 41 -30.76 -9.85 -5.86
C PRO A 41 -30.69 -11.05 -6.82
N ILE A 42 -30.23 -10.85 -8.06
CA ILE A 42 -30.15 -11.90 -9.08
C ILE A 42 -28.95 -12.79 -8.79
N ASN A 43 -27.80 -12.17 -8.52
CA ASN A 43 -26.55 -12.89 -8.28
C ASN A 43 -26.29 -13.19 -6.79
N LYS A 44 -27.13 -12.67 -5.87
CA LYS A 44 -26.96 -12.76 -4.41
C LYS A 44 -25.60 -12.24 -3.92
N VAL A 45 -25.15 -11.14 -4.52
CA VAL A 45 -23.83 -10.53 -4.31
C VAL A 45 -24.00 -9.08 -3.88
N TRP A 46 -23.13 -8.63 -2.99
CA TRP A 46 -23.01 -7.20 -2.70
C TRP A 46 -21.94 -6.60 -3.61
N ARG A 47 -22.29 -5.53 -4.32
CA ARG A 47 -21.40 -4.85 -5.27
C ARG A 47 -21.06 -3.44 -4.77
N LEU A 48 -19.79 -3.09 -4.85
CA LEU A 48 -19.29 -1.72 -4.69
C LEU A 48 -19.16 -1.11 -6.07
N TYR A 49 -19.96 -0.09 -6.34
CA TYR A 49 -19.83 0.73 -7.53
C TYR A 49 -19.02 1.98 -7.22
N PRO A 50 -18.11 2.42 -8.11
CA PRO A 50 -17.62 3.79 -8.05
C PRO A 50 -18.81 4.75 -8.20
N PRO A 51 -18.73 5.96 -7.62
CA PRO A 51 -19.83 6.90 -7.70
C PRO A 51 -20.14 7.15 -9.19
N PRO A 52 -21.43 7.28 -9.56
CA PRO A 52 -21.79 7.60 -10.93
C PRO A 52 -21.03 8.88 -11.29
N ALA A 53 -20.18 8.79 -12.31
CA ALA A 53 -19.57 9.98 -12.89
C ALA A 53 -20.73 10.91 -13.22
N VAL A 54 -20.87 12.00 -12.44
CA VAL A 54 -21.81 13.06 -12.76
C VAL A 54 -21.41 13.49 -14.17
N MET A 55 -22.20 13.09 -15.15
CA MET A 55 -21.93 13.40 -16.54
C MET A 55 -21.78 14.91 -16.64
N PRO A 56 -20.66 15.45 -17.12
CA PRO A 56 -20.67 16.84 -17.51
C PRO A 56 -21.69 16.96 -18.65
N ALA A 57 -22.53 17.97 -18.55
CA ALA A 57 -23.45 18.39 -19.61
C ALA A 57 -22.74 18.43 -20.97
N PRO A 58 -23.45 18.19 -22.09
CA PRO A 58 -22.82 17.88 -23.37
C PRO A 58 -22.01 19.08 -23.87
N ALA A 59 -20.69 18.98 -23.78
CA ALA A 59 -19.78 19.90 -24.43
C ALA A 59 -19.37 19.29 -25.78
N THR A 60 -19.80 20.00 -26.81
CA THR A 60 -19.43 19.93 -28.22
C THR A 60 -18.05 19.34 -28.49
N ALA A 61 -18.01 18.45 -29.49
CA ALA A 61 -16.85 17.75 -30.01
C ALA A 61 -15.63 18.64 -30.31
N ILE A 62 -14.43 18.19 -29.93
CA ILE A 62 -13.17 18.48 -30.64
C ILE A 62 -12.29 17.20 -30.57
N PRO A 63 -11.66 16.77 -31.69
CA PRO A 63 -11.03 15.45 -31.80
C PRO A 63 -9.56 15.39 -31.34
N THR A 64 -9.15 14.16 -31.03
CA THR A 64 -7.82 13.57 -30.91
C THR A 64 -6.66 14.34 -31.57
N GLU A 65 -5.62 14.66 -30.80
CA GLU A 65 -4.25 14.72 -31.34
C GLU A 65 -3.20 14.30 -30.30
N SER A 66 -2.25 13.52 -30.80
CA SER A 66 -1.20 12.81 -30.09
C SER A 66 -0.08 13.76 -29.63
N ALA A 67 0.67 13.30 -28.62
CA ALA A 67 2.07 13.66 -28.33
C ALA A 67 2.39 15.11 -27.93
N LEU A 68 2.52 15.34 -26.61
CA LEU A 68 3.76 15.87 -26.03
C LEU A 68 3.72 15.73 -24.51
N VAL A 69 4.80 15.22 -23.90
CA VAL A 69 4.99 15.18 -22.45
C VAL A 69 5.47 16.56 -21.98
N PRO A 70 4.78 17.26 -21.05
CA PRO A 70 5.36 18.39 -20.35
C PRO A 70 5.81 17.93 -18.96
N ARG A 71 7.12 18.00 -18.72
CA ARG A 71 7.76 17.84 -17.42
C ARG A 71 7.20 18.90 -16.46
N ALA A 72 6.49 18.47 -15.42
CA ALA A 72 5.82 19.38 -14.51
C ALA A 72 6.78 19.89 -13.42
N THR A 73 7.07 21.19 -13.47
CA THR A 73 7.78 21.93 -12.43
C THR A 73 6.76 22.35 -11.36
N HIS A 74 6.55 21.54 -10.34
CA HIS A 74 5.72 21.93 -9.19
C HIS A 74 6.61 22.20 -7.96
N ALA A 75 6.33 23.30 -7.26
CA ALA A 75 6.92 23.60 -5.96
C ALA A 75 6.63 22.46 -4.96
N PRO A 76 7.56 22.14 -4.03
CA PRO A 76 7.39 20.99 -3.17
C PRO A 76 6.22 21.21 -2.21
N VAL A 77 5.14 20.46 -2.40
CA VAL A 77 4.02 20.43 -1.47
C VAL A 77 4.49 19.69 -0.21
N VAL A 78 4.80 20.44 0.85
CA VAL A 78 5.09 19.88 2.17
C VAL A 78 3.76 19.45 2.80
N LEU A 79 3.36 18.20 2.55
CA LEU A 79 2.29 17.57 3.30
C LEU A 79 2.78 17.30 4.72
N ALA A 80 2.22 18.02 5.70
CA ALA A 80 2.42 17.72 7.11
C ALA A 80 1.95 16.28 7.37
N ARG A 81 2.88 15.38 7.68
CA ARG A 81 2.55 13.98 8.01
C ARG A 81 1.84 13.96 9.37
N PRO A 82 0.57 13.52 9.46
CA PRO A 82 -0.03 13.29 10.76
C PRO A 82 0.78 12.21 11.47
N SER A 83 1.28 12.54 12.66
CA SER A 83 1.95 11.59 13.54
C SER A 83 0.93 10.55 14.01
N MET A 84 0.80 9.48 13.24
CA MET A 84 0.14 8.28 13.72
C MET A 84 1.05 7.65 14.76
N ASN A 85 0.76 7.93 16.03
CA ASN A 85 1.24 7.10 17.14
C ASN A 85 0.71 5.68 16.89
N ARG A 86 1.51 4.87 16.19
CA ARG A 86 1.23 3.47 15.91
C ARG A 86 1.28 2.74 17.25
N VAL A 87 0.12 2.64 17.91
CA VAL A 87 -0.09 1.69 19.00
C VAL A 87 0.31 0.33 18.44
N ARG A 88 1.45 -0.19 18.90
CA ARG A 88 1.96 -1.49 18.48
C ARG A 88 1.00 -2.53 19.02
N ARG A 89 -0.04 -2.84 18.25
CA ARG A 89 -0.86 -4.02 18.48
C ARG A 89 0.11 -5.20 18.42
N VAL A 90 0.40 -5.81 19.57
CA VAL A 90 1.20 -7.02 19.68
C VAL A 90 0.32 -8.15 19.15
N GLU A 91 0.08 -8.14 17.85
CA GLU A 91 -0.40 -9.32 17.16
C GLU A 91 0.72 -10.35 17.29
N THR A 92 0.38 -11.55 17.74
CA THR A 92 1.24 -12.74 17.83
C THR A 92 1.66 -13.21 16.44
N LYS A 93 2.30 -12.31 15.69
CA LYS A 93 2.71 -12.54 14.32
C LYS A 93 3.97 -13.37 14.37
N VAL A 94 3.88 -14.58 13.83
CA VAL A 94 5.04 -15.43 13.61
C VAL A 94 6.06 -14.62 12.82
N LYS A 95 7.26 -14.49 13.38
CA LYS A 95 8.35 -13.74 12.74
C LYS A 95 8.76 -14.48 11.47
N ARG A 96 9.18 -13.72 10.46
CA ARG A 96 9.72 -14.31 9.25
C ARG A 96 10.99 -15.11 9.57
N PRO A 97 11.21 -16.26 8.91
CA PRO A 97 12.49 -16.95 9.02
C PRO A 97 13.62 -16.04 8.54
N MET A 98 14.81 -16.26 9.08
CA MET A 98 16.00 -15.47 8.77
C MET A 98 16.55 -15.88 7.40
N ASN A 99 16.72 -14.91 6.49
CA ASN A 99 17.35 -15.19 5.20
C ASN A 99 18.87 -15.38 5.36
N CYS A 100 19.54 -15.87 4.31
CA CYS A 100 20.98 -16.17 4.32
C CYS A 100 21.85 -14.96 4.70
N PHE A 101 21.60 -13.79 4.12
CA PHE A 101 22.32 -12.57 4.44
C PHE A 101 22.15 -12.15 5.92
N MET A 102 20.96 -12.37 6.49
CA MET A 102 20.70 -12.04 7.89
C MET A 102 21.45 -12.96 8.85
N LEU A 103 21.67 -14.23 8.49
CA LEU A 103 22.52 -15.15 9.25
C LEU A 103 23.97 -14.69 9.22
N TYR A 104 24.49 -14.39 8.03
CA TYR A 104 25.85 -13.88 7.85
C TYR A 104 26.11 -12.60 8.63
N ARG A 105 25.19 -11.64 8.49
CA ARG A 105 25.28 -10.38 9.21
C ARG A 105 25.35 -10.61 10.72
N LYS A 106 24.57 -11.54 11.26
CA LYS A 106 24.53 -11.82 12.70
C LYS A 106 25.91 -12.13 13.26
N GLU A 107 26.73 -12.85 12.51
CA GLU A 107 28.10 -13.22 12.90
C GLU A 107 29.06 -12.03 12.81
N LYS A 108 29.05 -11.30 11.69
CA LYS A 108 29.99 -10.17 11.44
C LYS A 108 29.59 -8.85 12.10
N HIS A 109 28.36 -8.72 12.61
CA HIS A 109 27.83 -7.44 13.10
C HIS A 109 28.59 -6.91 14.31
N ALA A 110 28.88 -7.77 15.29
CA ALA A 110 29.57 -7.35 16.51
C ALA A 110 30.96 -6.79 16.20
N GLU A 111 31.72 -7.50 15.35
CA GLU A 111 33.05 -7.07 14.90
C GLU A 111 32.98 -5.74 14.12
N THR A 112 31.99 -5.61 13.23
CA THR A 112 31.84 -4.40 12.41
C THR A 112 31.45 -3.19 13.27
N VAL A 113 30.61 -3.36 14.29
CA VAL A 113 30.22 -2.28 15.21
C VAL A 113 31.39 -1.86 16.09
N LEU A 114 32.18 -2.82 16.58
CA LEU A 114 33.36 -2.53 17.39
C LEU A 114 34.43 -1.79 16.58
N ALA A 115 34.66 -2.21 15.34
CA ALA A 115 35.62 -1.57 14.44
C ALA A 115 35.17 -0.18 13.94
N ASN A 116 33.86 0.12 13.98
CA ASN A 116 33.28 1.36 13.48
C ASN A 116 32.43 2.05 14.56
N PRO A 117 33.03 2.52 15.66
CA PRO A 117 32.29 3.20 16.73
C PRO A 117 31.63 4.47 16.19
N GLY A 118 30.39 4.74 16.62
CA GLY A 118 29.62 5.91 16.19
C GLY A 118 28.94 5.77 14.82
N THR A 119 29.14 4.67 14.10
CA THR A 119 28.46 4.43 12.82
C THR A 119 27.01 3.97 13.04
N ASN A 120 26.07 4.65 12.39
CA ASN A 120 24.66 4.28 12.46
C ASN A 120 24.40 2.91 11.80
N ASN A 121 23.32 2.23 12.20
CA ASN A 121 22.95 0.90 11.69
C ASN A 121 22.87 0.85 10.16
N VAL A 122 22.43 1.94 9.51
CA VAL A 122 22.43 2.06 8.05
C VAL A 122 23.85 1.90 7.49
N GLY A 123 24.83 2.59 8.06
CA GLY A 123 26.24 2.48 7.64
C GLY A 123 26.82 1.08 7.89
N ILE A 124 26.57 0.51 9.06
CA ILE A 124 26.98 -0.87 9.38
C ILE A 124 26.38 -1.87 8.38
N SER A 125 25.14 -1.65 7.94
CA SER A 125 24.49 -2.51 6.95
C SER A 125 25.13 -2.43 5.57
N THR A 126 25.54 -1.24 5.15
CA THR A 126 26.27 -1.04 3.90
C THR A 126 27.63 -1.73 3.94
N ILE A 127 28.37 -1.61 5.05
CA ILE A 127 29.69 -2.23 5.21
C ILE A 127 29.57 -3.76 5.10
N ILE A 128 28.67 -4.39 5.87
CA ILE A 128 28.49 -5.85 5.85
C ILE A 128 27.95 -6.32 4.49
N GLY A 129 27.07 -5.53 3.86
CA GLY A 129 26.59 -5.80 2.50
C GLY A 129 27.72 -5.82 1.47
N ASN A 130 28.69 -4.92 1.60
CA ASN A 130 29.88 -4.93 0.76
C ASN A 130 30.78 -6.13 1.07
N MET A 131 30.98 -6.49 2.34
CA MET A 131 31.75 -7.70 2.70
C MET A 131 31.17 -8.95 2.05
N TRP A 132 29.87 -9.17 2.17
CA TRP A 132 29.17 -10.31 1.55
C TRP A 132 29.35 -10.37 0.03
N LYS A 133 29.33 -9.22 -0.67
CA LYS A 133 29.53 -9.17 -2.12
C LYS A 133 30.94 -9.55 -2.57
N HIS A 134 31.93 -9.35 -1.70
CA HIS A 134 33.34 -9.67 -1.99
C HIS A 134 33.75 -11.05 -1.48
N GLU A 135 32.87 -11.75 -0.75
CA GLU A 135 33.12 -13.16 -0.43
C GLU A 135 32.98 -14.01 -1.71
N SER A 136 33.93 -14.94 -1.89
CA SER A 136 33.86 -15.90 -2.99
C SER A 136 32.67 -16.82 -2.78
N PRO A 137 31.95 -17.20 -3.86
CA PRO A 137 30.98 -18.29 -3.79
C PRO A 137 31.64 -19.63 -3.42
#